data_AF-A0A1B7W312-F1
#
_entry.id   AF-A0A1B7W312-F1
#
_cell.length_a   1.000
_cell.length_b   1.000
_cell.length_c   1.000
_cell.angle_alpha   90.00
_cell.angle_beta   90.00
_cell.angle_gamma   90.00
#
_symmetry.space_group_name_H-M   'P 1'
#
loop_
_entity.id
_entity.type
_entity.pdbx_description
1 polymer ?
#
loop_
_entity_poly.entity_id
_entity_poly.type
_entity_poly.pdbx_seq_one_letter_code
_entity_poly.pdbx_strand_id
1 'polypeptide(L)'
;NVSNPYHGERRPGTVGFPLPMTSVRIVDESMRDVADGTSGELLVRGPNVCRGYWNRPDTEATAFVEGWFRTGDVGVRALDGYITLEGRRSDLIISGGFNIYPREIEELLAEQPGVAEAAVVGVQDAARGEVPVAYVVCGDDVDLDALGATVRTQL
;
A
#
# COMPACT_ATOMS: atom_id res chain seq x y z
N ASN A 1 11.32 7.61 -18.92
CA ASN A 1 11.05 6.83 -17.70
C ASN A 1 11.73 5.47 -17.90
N VAL A 2 12.77 5.15 -17.12
CA VAL A 2 13.60 3.94 -17.31
C VAL A 2 13.23 2.79 -16.37
N SER A 3 12.32 3.01 -15.41
CA SER A 3 11.86 1.96 -14.49
C SER A 3 10.88 0.98 -15.14
N ASN A 4 10.22 1.38 -16.23
CA ASN A 4 9.38 0.50 -17.02
C ASN A 4 10.03 0.36 -18.41
N PRO A 5 10.36 -0.86 -18.86
CA PRO A 5 11.03 -1.02 -20.15
C PRO A 5 10.17 -0.46 -21.29
N TYR A 6 10.80 0.31 -22.19
CA TYR A 6 10.12 0.92 -23.35
C TYR A 6 9.56 -0.13 -24.32
N HIS A 7 10.15 -1.32 -24.32
CA HIS A 7 9.76 -2.48 -25.11
C HIS A 7 9.56 -3.67 -24.16
N GLY A 8 8.52 -4.47 -24.39
CA GLY A 8 8.16 -5.61 -23.54
C GLY A 8 6.75 -5.51 -22.96
N GLU A 9 6.38 -6.50 -22.15
CA GLU A 9 5.09 -6.54 -21.47
C GLU A 9 5.04 -5.48 -20.39
N ARG A 10 4.10 -4.54 -20.49
CA ARG A 10 3.77 -3.65 -19.37
C ARG A 10 2.92 -4.43 -18.39
N ARG A 11 3.28 -4.38 -17.10
CA ARG A 11 2.46 -4.95 -16.03
C ARG A 11 1.62 -3.86 -15.36
N PRO A 12 0.30 -3.78 -15.65
CA PRO A 12 -0.60 -2.87 -14.95
C PRO A 12 -0.52 -3.11 -13.44
N GLY A 13 -0.68 -2.04 -12.65
CA GLY A 13 -0.60 -2.10 -11.18
C GLY A 13 0.82 -2.11 -10.59
N THR A 14 1.86 -2.35 -11.39
CA THR A 14 3.25 -2.28 -10.91
C THR A 14 3.85 -0.88 -11.01
N VAL A 15 4.80 -0.56 -10.14
CA VAL A 15 5.64 0.65 -10.22
C VAL A 15 6.94 0.43 -10.99
N GLY A 16 7.11 -0.77 -11.56
CA GLY A 16 8.29 -1.15 -12.34
C GLY A 16 9.48 -1.56 -11.47
N PHE A 17 10.68 -1.31 -12.00
CA PHE A 17 11.95 -1.61 -11.35
C PHE A 17 12.54 -0.41 -10.62
N PRO A 18 13.47 -0.62 -9.67
CA PRO A 18 14.29 0.45 -9.12
C PRO A 18 14.97 1.27 -10.22
N LEU A 19 14.99 2.59 -10.03
CA LEU A 19 15.74 3.48 -10.92
C LEU A 19 17.25 3.18 -10.87
N PRO A 20 18.02 3.52 -11.92
CA PRO A 20 19.46 3.39 -11.90
C PRO A 20 20.08 4.07 -10.66
N MET A 21 21.01 3.38 -10.01
CA MET A 21 21.66 3.81 -8.75
C MET A 21 20.74 3.89 -7.52
N THR A 22 19.49 3.46 -7.62
CA THR A 22 18.59 3.29 -6.48
C THR A 22 18.55 1.82 -6.09
N SER A 23 18.86 1.52 -4.83
CA SER A 23 18.62 0.21 -4.22
C SER A 23 17.26 0.22 -3.52
N VAL A 24 16.55 -0.90 -3.59
CA VAL A 24 15.26 -1.11 -2.90
C VAL A 24 15.33 -2.40 -2.08
N ARG A 25 14.85 -2.34 -0.83
CA ARG A 25 14.60 -3.51 0.03
C ARG A 25 13.12 -3.59 0.34
N ILE A 26 12.62 -4.81 0.53
CA ILE A 26 11.31 -5.06 1.11
C ILE A 26 11.56 -5.87 2.37
N VAL A 27 11.09 -5.39 3.51
CA VAL A 27 11.43 -5.96 4.82
C VAL A 27 10.22 -6.28 5.69
N ASP A 28 10.43 -7.19 6.62
CA ASP A 28 9.52 -7.44 7.73
C ASP A 28 9.64 -6.36 8.84
N GLU A 29 8.80 -6.47 9.87
CA GLU A 29 8.81 -5.57 11.03
C GLU A 29 10.15 -5.56 11.80
N SER A 30 10.95 -6.61 11.66
CA SER A 30 12.27 -6.76 12.27
C SER A 30 13.41 -6.28 11.35
N MET A 31 13.10 -5.55 10.26
CA MET A 31 14.06 -5.01 9.28
C MET A 31 14.84 -6.08 8.50
N ARG A 32 14.33 -7.32 8.46
CA ARG A 32 14.92 -8.42 7.68
C ARG A 32 14.30 -8.48 6.29
N ASP A 33 15.11 -8.78 5.29
CA ASP A 33 14.61 -8.93 3.92
C ASP A 33 13.61 -10.08 3.83
N VAL A 34 12.46 -9.80 3.23
CA VAL A 34 11.47 -10.83 2.91
C VAL A 34 11.79 -11.48 1.58
N ALA A 35 11.30 -12.71 1.39
CA ALA A 35 11.43 -13.41 0.11
C ALA A 35 10.58 -12.71 -0.98
N ASP A 36 10.99 -12.85 -2.24
CA ASP A 36 10.18 -12.42 -3.37
C ASP A 36 8.79 -13.09 -3.32
N GLY A 37 7.75 -12.33 -3.65
CA GLY A 37 6.35 -12.72 -3.49
C GLY A 37 5.77 -12.52 -2.09
N THR A 38 6.59 -12.07 -1.11
CA THR A 38 6.10 -11.73 0.23
C THR A 38 5.96 -10.22 0.38
N SER A 39 4.83 -9.79 0.95
CA SER A 39 4.56 -8.38 1.27
C SER A 39 5.45 -7.89 2.42
N GLY A 40 5.89 -6.63 2.34
CA GLY A 40 6.65 -5.98 3.40
C GLY A 40 6.85 -4.48 3.16
N GLU A 41 7.53 -3.81 4.09
CA GLU A 41 7.79 -2.38 3.99
C GLU A 41 8.89 -2.09 2.97
N LEU A 42 8.63 -1.12 2.08
CA LEU A 42 9.56 -0.71 1.04
C LEU A 42 10.55 0.34 1.57
N LEU A 43 11.83 0.03 1.45
CA LEU A 43 12.95 0.89 1.81
C LEU A 43 13.74 1.26 0.57
N VAL A 44 14.20 2.51 0.48
CA VAL A 44 15.01 2.99 -0.65
C VAL A 44 16.32 3.60 -0.19
N ARG A 45 17.35 3.45 -1.03
CA ARG A 45 18.64 4.11 -0.85
C ARG A 45 19.19 4.50 -2.21
N GLY A 46 19.69 5.73 -2.33
CA GLY A 46 20.25 6.21 -3.58
C GLY A 46 20.50 7.72 -3.57
N PRO A 47 21.12 8.26 -4.63
CA PRO A 47 21.43 9.69 -4.73
C PRO A 47 20.19 10.58 -4.86
N ASN A 48 19.04 10.00 -5.17
CA ASN A 48 17.75 10.66 -5.30
C ASN A 48 17.00 10.80 -3.96
N VAL A 49 17.50 10.18 -2.88
CA VAL A 49 16.89 10.30 -1.55
C VAL A 49 17.28 11.64 -0.93
N CYS A 50 16.31 12.32 -0.31
CA CYS A 50 16.56 13.59 0.36
C CYS A 50 17.56 13.41 1.52
N ARG A 51 18.17 14.52 1.95
CA ARG A 51 19.17 14.48 3.04
C ARG A 51 18.56 14.29 4.43
N GLY A 52 17.27 14.56 4.59
CA GLY A 52 16.62 14.63 5.89
C GLY A 52 15.43 15.58 5.91
N TYR A 53 14.84 15.77 7.09
CA TYR A 53 13.72 16.67 7.30
C TYR A 53 14.19 17.96 7.98
N TRP A 54 13.89 19.11 7.37
CA TRP A 54 14.34 20.41 7.88
C TRP A 54 13.83 20.67 9.30
N ASN A 55 14.76 20.86 10.24
CA ASN A 55 14.49 21.14 11.65
C ASN A 55 13.56 20.11 12.34
N ARG A 56 13.65 18.83 11.94
CA ARG A 56 12.85 17.73 12.46
C ARG A 56 13.71 16.48 12.72
N PRO A 57 14.68 16.53 13.65
CA PRO A 57 15.62 15.44 13.90
C PRO A 57 14.93 14.14 14.34
N ASP A 58 13.84 14.22 15.11
CA ASP A 58 13.11 13.04 15.56
C ASP A 58 12.44 12.30 14.39
N THR A 59 11.82 13.04 13.47
CA THR A 59 11.23 12.47 12.25
C THR A 59 12.30 11.86 11.37
N GLU A 60 13.43 12.53 11.21
CA GLU A 60 14.58 12.03 10.45
C GLU A 60 15.11 10.71 11.03
N ALA A 61 15.30 10.62 12.35
CA ALA A 61 15.78 9.40 13.00
C ALA A 61 14.86 8.18 12.78
N THR A 62 13.54 8.41 12.68
CA THR A 62 12.58 7.33 12.38
C THR A 62 12.47 6.98 10.90
N ALA A 63 12.69 7.95 10.01
CA ALA A 63 12.57 7.76 8.57
C ALA A 63 13.85 7.22 7.93
N PHE A 64 15.02 7.49 8.51
CA PHE A 64 16.31 7.02 8.03
C PHE A 64 16.90 6.01 9.01
N VAL A 65 16.81 4.73 8.67
CA VAL A 65 17.23 3.61 9.54
C VAL A 65 18.29 2.80 8.80
N GLU A 66 19.45 2.57 9.42
CA GLU A 66 20.56 1.80 8.84
C GLU A 66 21.01 2.28 7.44
N GLY A 67 20.89 3.58 7.17
CA GLY A 67 21.23 4.19 5.88
C GLY A 67 20.18 3.96 4.78
N TRP A 68 18.99 3.50 5.14
CA TRP A 68 17.84 3.35 4.27
C TRP A 68 16.74 4.35 4.63
N PHE A 69 16.06 4.89 3.62
CA PHE A 69 14.86 5.69 3.80
C PHE A 69 13.63 4.79 3.79
N ARG A 70 12.85 4.83 4.87
CA ARG A 70 11.54 4.19 5.01
C ARG A 70 10.52 5.02 4.25
N THR A 71 9.98 4.49 3.15
CA THR A 71 8.97 5.23 2.38
C THR A 71 7.62 5.23 3.10
N GLY A 72 7.40 4.24 3.98
CA GLY A 72 6.11 3.98 4.61
C GLY A 72 5.12 3.26 3.69
N ASP A 73 5.53 2.90 2.47
CA ASP A 73 4.71 2.09 1.57
C ASP A 73 4.94 0.60 1.87
N VAL A 74 3.89 -0.19 1.67
CA VAL A 74 3.91 -1.65 1.71
C VAL A 74 3.78 -2.16 0.29
N GLY A 75 4.53 -3.20 -0.04
CA GLY A 75 4.44 -3.81 -1.35
C GLY A 75 5.17 -5.13 -1.44
N VAL A 76 5.08 -5.72 -2.63
CA VAL A 76 5.63 -7.02 -2.96
C VAL A 76 6.54 -6.90 -4.19
N ARG A 77 7.67 -7.62 -4.16
CA ARG A 77 8.54 -7.80 -5.32
C ARG A 77 8.25 -9.15 -5.94
N ALA A 78 7.84 -9.15 -7.20
CA ALA A 78 7.67 -10.38 -7.98
C ALA A 78 9.04 -11.03 -8.28
N LEU A 79 9.04 -12.32 -8.59
CA LEU A 79 10.25 -13.10 -8.91
C LEU A 79 11.05 -12.55 -10.10
N ASP A 80 10.38 -11.83 -11.01
CA ASP A 80 11.00 -11.17 -12.15
C ASP A 80 11.46 -9.74 -11.85
N GLY A 81 11.35 -9.30 -10.59
CA GLY A 81 11.88 -8.05 -10.06
C GLY A 81 10.94 -6.85 -10.10
N TYR A 82 9.75 -6.97 -10.70
CA TYR A 82 8.74 -5.92 -10.67
C TYR A 82 8.21 -5.71 -9.25
N ILE A 83 7.95 -4.46 -8.89
CA ILE A 83 7.40 -4.08 -7.59
C ILE A 83 5.95 -3.62 -7.75
N THR A 84 5.08 -4.13 -6.90
CA THR A 84 3.69 -3.69 -6.75
C THR A 84 3.52 -3.05 -5.38
N LEU A 85 2.90 -1.86 -5.33
CA LEU A 85 2.56 -1.20 -4.07
C LEU A 85 1.14 -1.59 -3.65
N GLU A 86 1.01 -2.16 -2.46
CA GLU A 86 -0.24 -2.66 -1.89
C GLU A 86 -0.90 -1.61 -0.99
N GLY A 87 -0.13 -0.64 -0.49
CA GLY A 87 -0.67 0.45 0.30
C GLY A 87 0.38 1.17 1.12
N ARG A 88 -0.07 1.75 2.23
CA ARG A 88 0.76 2.46 3.20
C ARG A 88 0.69 1.76 4.54
N ARG A 89 1.83 1.66 5.21
CA ARG A 89 1.91 1.13 6.57
C ARG A 89 1.13 1.97 7.57
N SER A 90 1.06 3.29 7.36
CA SER A 90 0.27 4.20 8.20
C SER A 90 -1.23 3.97 8.10
N ASP A 91 -1.68 3.35 7.01
CA ASP A 91 -3.09 3.21 6.68
C ASP A 91 -3.58 1.77 6.96
N LEU A 92 -2.69 0.89 7.42
CA LEU A 92 -3.01 -0.49 7.79
C LEU A 92 -4.03 -0.52 8.93
N ILE A 93 -5.15 -1.19 8.71
CA ILE A 93 -6.19 -1.37 9.71
C ILE A 93 -5.95 -2.72 10.41
N ILE A 94 -5.80 -2.70 11.74
CA ILE A 94 -5.64 -3.92 12.53
C ILE A 94 -6.96 -4.23 13.24
N SER A 95 -7.71 -5.18 12.68
CA SER A 95 -9.03 -5.57 13.19
C SER A 95 -8.99 -7.00 13.70
N GLY A 96 -9.10 -7.18 15.02
CA GLY A 96 -9.21 -8.51 15.63
C GLY A 96 -8.02 -9.44 15.39
N GLY A 97 -6.83 -8.87 15.18
CA GLY A 97 -5.61 -9.62 14.87
C GLY A 97 -5.34 -9.84 13.38
N PHE A 98 -6.16 -9.28 12.49
CA PHE A 98 -5.96 -9.31 11.05
C PHE A 98 -5.48 -7.96 10.53
N ASN A 99 -4.50 -8.02 9.62
CA ASN A 99 -4.00 -6.88 8.87
C ASN A 99 -4.88 -6.68 7.64
N ILE A 100 -5.60 -5.57 7.59
CA ILE A 100 -6.50 -5.22 6.49
C ILE A 100 -5.92 -4.00 5.77
N TYR A 101 -5.62 -4.14 4.48
CA TYR A 101 -5.17 -3.03 3.65
C TYR A 101 -6.39 -2.32 3.05
N PRO A 102 -6.62 -1.03 3.34
CA PRO A 102 -7.79 -0.30 2.83
C PRO A 102 -7.92 -0.37 1.31
N ARG A 103 -6.79 -0.32 0.59
CA ARG A 103 -6.74 -0.35 -0.87
C ARG A 103 -7.44 -1.56 -1.47
N GLU A 104 -7.33 -2.74 -0.86
CA GLU A 104 -7.97 -3.95 -1.36
C GLU A 104 -9.50 -3.81 -1.37
N ILE A 105 -10.05 -3.18 -0.33
CA ILE A 105 -11.49 -2.93 -0.21
C ILE A 105 -11.91 -1.77 -1.13
N GLU A 106 -11.08 -0.72 -1.25
CA GLU A 106 -11.33 0.42 -2.14
C GLU A 106 -11.38 -0.01 -3.61
N GLU A 107 -10.43 -0.83 -4.06
CA GLU A 107 -10.40 -1.38 -5.42
C GLU A 107 -11.63 -2.25 -5.68
N LEU A 108 -11.99 -3.13 -4.75
CA LEU A 108 -13.19 -3.95 -4.86
C LEU A 108 -14.48 -3.11 -4.96
N LEU A 109 -14.58 -2.04 -4.18
CA LEU A 109 -15.72 -1.12 -4.21
C LEU A 109 -15.78 -0.33 -5.52
N ALA A 110 -14.63 0.09 -6.04
CA ALA A 110 -14.53 0.82 -7.31
C ALA A 110 -14.93 -0.02 -8.53
N GLU A 111 -14.85 -1.35 -8.43
CA GLU A 111 -15.33 -2.27 -9.48
C GLU A 111 -16.87 -2.43 -9.50
N GLN A 112 -17.58 -1.95 -8.47
CA GLN A 112 -19.02 -2.14 -8.35
C GLN A 112 -19.81 -1.13 -9.21
N PRO A 113 -20.90 -1.56 -9.87
CA PRO A 113 -21.72 -0.67 -10.68
C PRO A 113 -22.25 0.55 -9.89
N GLY A 114 -21.99 1.75 -10.41
CA GLY A 114 -22.49 3.01 -9.87
C GLY A 114 -21.68 3.60 -8.72
N VAL A 115 -20.63 2.92 -8.26
CA VAL A 115 -19.62 3.52 -7.37
C VAL A 115 -18.68 4.38 -8.22
N ALA A 116 -18.58 5.67 -7.90
CA ALA A 116 -17.67 6.60 -8.55
C ALA A 116 -16.31 6.64 -7.85
N GLU A 117 -16.32 6.71 -6.52
CA GLU A 117 -15.13 6.74 -5.67
C GLU A 117 -15.40 6.01 -4.36
N ALA A 118 -14.37 5.40 -3.79
CA ALA A 118 -14.43 4.78 -2.47
C ALA A 118 -13.15 5.06 -1.68
N ALA A 119 -13.30 5.29 -0.39
CA ALA A 119 -12.20 5.42 0.57
C ALA A 119 -12.51 4.62 1.82
N VAL A 120 -11.53 3.88 2.34
CA VAL A 120 -11.70 3.00 3.50
C VAL A 120 -10.77 3.44 4.61
N VAL A 121 -11.31 3.58 5.82
CA VAL A 121 -10.55 4.01 6.99
C VAL A 121 -10.81 3.09 8.18
N GLY A 122 -9.82 2.97 9.06
CA GLY A 122 -9.98 2.31 10.34
C GLY A 122 -10.72 3.20 11.33
N VAL A 123 -11.80 2.70 11.91
CA VAL A 123 -12.51 3.34 13.02
C VAL A 123 -12.32 2.51 14.28
N GLN A 124 -12.03 3.16 15.39
CA GLN A 124 -11.81 2.51 16.68
C GLN A 124 -13.03 1.68 17.10
N ASP A 125 -12.78 0.43 17.50
CA ASP A 125 -13.78 -0.52 17.98
C ASP A 125 -13.34 -1.15 19.29
N ALA A 126 -14.25 -1.23 20.26
CA ALA A 126 -13.95 -1.67 21.61
C ALA A 126 -13.56 -3.16 21.70
N ALA A 127 -13.97 -3.99 20.75
CA ALA A 127 -13.71 -5.43 20.76
C ALA A 127 -12.56 -5.84 19.83
N ARG A 128 -12.41 -5.13 18.71
CA ARG A 128 -11.48 -5.49 17.63
C ARG A 128 -10.27 -4.57 17.50
N GLY A 129 -10.21 -3.50 18.29
CA GLY A 129 -9.20 -2.44 18.14
C GLY A 129 -9.65 -1.45 17.08
N GLU A 130 -9.71 -1.89 15.82
CA GLU A 130 -10.27 -1.13 14.71
C GLU A 130 -11.23 -1.97 13.87
N VAL A 131 -12.09 -1.29 13.11
CA VAL A 131 -12.93 -1.89 12.06
C VAL A 131 -12.87 -1.02 10.80
N PRO A 132 -12.83 -1.63 9.60
CA PRO A 132 -12.86 -0.88 8.35
C PRO A 132 -14.25 -0.25 8.14
N VAL A 133 -14.27 1.03 7.79
CA VAL A 133 -15.46 1.78 7.39
C VAL A 133 -15.20 2.37 6.01
N ALA A 134 -16.10 2.07 5.07
CA ALA A 134 -16.06 2.59 3.71
C ALA A 134 -16.93 3.85 3.57
N TYR A 135 -16.36 4.89 2.97
CA TYR A 135 -17.07 6.05 2.46
C TYR A 135 -17.12 5.93 0.95
N VAL A 136 -18.34 5.96 0.39
CA VAL A 136 -18.57 5.69 -1.02
C VAL A 136 -19.30 6.87 -1.66
N VAL A 137 -18.79 7.34 -2.79
CA VAL A 137 -19.48 8.30 -3.65
C VAL A 137 -20.20 7.49 -4.72
N CYS A 138 -21.53 7.55 -4.71
CA CYS A 138 -22.39 6.80 -5.61
C CYS A 138 -23.17 7.73 -6.53
N GLY A 139 -23.55 7.24 -7.71
CA GLY A 139 -24.61 7.83 -8.51
C GLY A 139 -26.00 7.64 -7.87
N ASP A 140 -27.00 8.38 -8.37
CA ASP A 140 -28.36 8.40 -7.81
C ASP A 140 -29.07 7.03 -7.83
N ASP A 141 -28.63 6.11 -8.69
CA ASP A 141 -29.26 4.80 -8.92
C ASP A 141 -28.59 3.63 -8.15
N VAL A 142 -27.67 3.90 -7.21
CA VAL A 142 -26.99 2.83 -6.46
C VAL A 142 -27.87 2.33 -5.30
N ASP A 143 -28.19 1.04 -5.36
CA ASP A 143 -28.75 0.30 -4.23
C ASP A 143 -27.61 -0.09 -3.26
N LEU A 144 -27.53 0.62 -2.12
CA LEU A 144 -26.52 0.39 -1.09
C LEU A 144 -26.67 -0.96 -0.39
N ASP A 145 -27.89 -1.50 -0.28
CA ASP A 145 -28.11 -2.81 0.34
C ASP A 145 -27.62 -3.92 -0.59
N ALA A 146 -27.88 -3.79 -1.90
CA ALA A 146 -27.35 -4.68 -2.91
C ALA A 146 -25.82 -4.61 -2.99
N LEU A 147 -25.24 -3.40 -2.95
CA LEU A 147 -23.78 -3.19 -2.90
C LEU A 147 -23.17 -3.90 -1.69
N GLY A 148 -23.74 -3.69 -0.50
CA GLY A 148 -23.28 -4.34 0.73
C GLY A 148 -23.46 -5.85 0.73
N ALA A 149 -24.43 -6.40 0.00
CA ALA A 149 -24.59 -7.84 -0.19
C ALA A 149 -23.51 -8.41 -1.13
N THR A 150 -23.24 -7.75 -2.26
CA THR A 150 -22.21 -8.17 -3.22
C THR A 150 -20.82 -8.20 -2.59
N VAL A 151 -20.43 -7.10 -1.93
CA VAL A 151 -19.10 -6.98 -1.30
C VAL A 151 -18.86 -8.07 -0.25
N ARG A 152 -19.90 -8.45 0.51
CA ARG A 152 -19.84 -9.56 1.50
C ARG A 152 -19.61 -10.94 0.90
N THR A 153 -19.82 -11.11 -0.41
CA THR A 153 -19.52 -12.38 -1.10
C THR A 153 -18.11 -12.44 -1.67
N GLN A 154 -17.41 -11.30 -1.71
CA GLN A 154 -16.11 -11.14 -2.35
C GLN A 154 -14.96 -10.92 -1.34
N LEU A 155 -15.28 -10.71 -0.07
CA LEU A 155 -14.38 -10.60 1.09
C LEU A 155 -14.63 -11.74 2.08
#